data_AF-A0A7J3JDG3-F1
#
_entry.id   AF-A0A7J3JDG3-F1
#
_cell.length_a   1.000
_cell.length_b   1.000
_cell.length_c   1.000
_cell.angle_alpha   90.00
_cell.angle_beta   90.00
_cell.angle_gamma   90.00
#
_symmetry.space_group_name_H-M   'P 1'
#
loop_
_entity.id
_entity.type
_entity.pdbx_description
1 polymer ?
#
loop_
_entity_poly.entity_id
_entity_poly.type
_entity_poly.pdbx_seq_one_letter_code
_entity_poly.pdbx_strand_id
1 'polypeptide(L)'
;MKTSHVISDMQKFWRDGDHSFHQGNFEGSVASYNKALQLCQSLPDCEGFDRRRFEASCYAGLSASLGRLGKHLESFAAANKALVFYDVCGEKYPADTGRWLMAQVNQGTALATLGCLPAALEALGRAKEIFINRGLDIAENKQWIDMVDGNIAAIKAHMAKGER
;
A
#
# COMPACT_ATOMS: atom_id res chain seq x y z
N MET A 1 27.47 13.00 8.43
CA MET A 1 26.71 13.00 7.16
C MET A 1 25.62 14.05 7.28
N LYS A 2 25.51 15.03 6.38
CA LYS A 2 24.48 16.09 6.50
C LYS A 2 23.11 15.47 6.26
N THR A 3 22.12 15.73 7.13
CA THR A 3 20.74 15.21 7.08
C THR A 3 20.10 15.31 5.69
N SER A 4 20.41 16.38 4.94
CA SER A 4 19.93 16.59 3.57
C SER A 4 20.38 15.52 2.57
N HIS A 5 21.59 14.96 2.74
CA HIS A 5 22.09 13.92 1.85
C HIS A 5 21.35 12.59 2.06
N VAL A 6 21.12 12.23 3.34
CA VAL A 6 20.35 11.03 3.69
C VAL A 6 18.90 11.14 3.17
N ILE A 7 18.28 12.32 3.28
CA ILE A 7 16.94 12.58 2.75
C ILE A 7 16.90 12.42 1.21
N SER A 8 17.91 12.92 0.51
CA SER A 8 18.03 12.73 -0.94
C SER A 8 18.18 11.25 -1.31
N ASP A 9 19.03 10.52 -0.59
CA ASP A 9 19.28 9.10 -0.84
C ASP A 9 18.05 8.24 -0.58
N MET A 10 17.35 8.44 0.54
CA MET A 10 16.14 7.67 0.83
C MET A 10 15.04 7.93 -0.22
N GLN A 11 14.87 9.18 -0.68
CA GLN A 11 13.90 9.51 -1.73
C GLN A 11 14.28 8.87 -3.07
N LYS A 12 15.57 8.76 -3.36
CA LYS A 12 16.06 8.03 -4.53
C LYS A 12 15.68 6.55 -4.42
N PHE A 13 15.98 5.89 -3.30
CA PHE A 13 15.60 4.48 -3.12
C PHE A 13 14.09 4.25 -3.19
N TRP A 14 13.28 5.18 -2.69
CA TRP A 14 11.83 5.10 -2.83
C TRP A 14 11.37 5.15 -4.30
N ARG A 15 11.93 6.08 -5.10
CA ARG A 15 11.67 6.15 -6.55
C ARG A 15 12.18 4.92 -7.30
N ASP A 16 13.35 4.40 -6.92
CA ASP A 16 13.90 3.18 -7.51
C ASP A 16 12.99 1.97 -7.19
N GLY A 17 12.33 1.97 -6.03
CA GLY A 17 11.29 1.01 -5.66
C GLY A 17 10.09 1.07 -6.61
N ASP A 18 9.52 2.25 -6.84
CA ASP A 18 8.44 2.43 -7.83
C ASP A 18 8.86 1.98 -9.22
N HIS A 19 10.05 2.41 -9.66
CA HIS A 19 10.56 2.07 -10.98
C HIS A 19 10.72 0.55 -11.16
N SER A 20 11.31 -0.12 -10.17
CA SER A 20 11.48 -1.58 -10.19
C SER A 20 10.13 -2.30 -10.19
N PHE A 21 9.14 -1.80 -9.43
CA PHE A 21 7.79 -2.35 -9.43
C PHE A 21 7.13 -2.26 -10.81
N HIS A 22 7.24 -1.11 -11.48
CA HIS A 22 6.69 -0.91 -12.82
C HIS A 22 7.37 -1.77 -13.89
N GLN A 23 8.64 -2.14 -13.70
CA GLN A 23 9.37 -3.07 -14.56
C GLN A 23 9.06 -4.55 -14.28
N GLY A 24 8.26 -4.85 -13.25
CA GLY A 24 7.99 -6.22 -12.80
C GLY A 24 9.14 -6.84 -12.00
N ASN A 25 10.19 -6.08 -11.66
CA ASN A 25 11.25 -6.52 -10.77
C ASN A 25 10.82 -6.33 -9.30
N PHE A 26 9.97 -7.23 -8.82
CA PHE A 26 9.36 -7.09 -7.49
C PHE A 26 10.38 -7.31 -6.36
N GLU A 27 11.38 -8.18 -6.53
CA GLU A 27 12.47 -8.34 -5.57
C GLU A 27 13.32 -7.05 -5.46
N GLY A 28 13.68 -6.44 -6.59
CA GLY A 28 14.39 -5.16 -6.63
C GLY A 28 13.58 -4.03 -6.02
N SER A 29 12.26 -4.03 -6.23
CA SER A 29 11.33 -3.12 -5.59
C SER A 29 11.34 -3.26 -4.06
N VAL A 30 11.19 -4.50 -3.55
CA VAL A 30 11.27 -4.80 -2.11
C VAL A 30 12.60 -4.33 -1.51
N ALA A 31 13.73 -4.63 -2.18
CA ALA A 31 15.05 -4.22 -1.71
C ALA A 31 15.17 -2.69 -1.61
N SER A 32 14.67 -1.96 -2.62
CA SER A 32 14.73 -0.50 -2.68
C SER A 32 13.87 0.15 -1.60
N TYR A 33 12.62 -0.29 -1.41
CA TYR A 33 11.77 0.23 -0.33
C TYR A 33 12.34 -0.05 1.06
N ASN A 34 12.88 -1.25 1.30
CA ASN A 34 13.54 -1.57 2.57
C ASN A 34 14.75 -0.66 2.81
N LYS A 35 15.50 -0.33 1.77
CA LYS A 35 16.64 0.59 1.89
C LYS A 35 16.19 2.02 2.20
N ALA A 36 15.13 2.50 1.55
CA ALA A 36 14.53 3.80 1.85
C ALA A 36 14.06 3.88 3.31
N LEU A 37 13.37 2.84 3.81
CA LEU A 37 12.92 2.74 5.20
C LEU A 37 14.09 2.73 6.18
N GLN A 38 15.13 1.93 5.92
CA GLN A 38 16.32 1.86 6.76
C GLN A 38 16.98 3.24 6.92
N LEU A 39 17.13 3.98 5.81
CA LEU A 39 17.69 5.33 5.84
C LEU A 39 16.78 6.29 6.60
N CYS A 40 15.47 6.25 6.35
CA CYS A 40 14.48 7.08 7.02
C CYS A 40 14.49 6.90 8.55
N GLN A 41 14.63 5.66 9.02
CA GLN A 41 14.69 5.31 10.45
C GLN A 41 16.01 5.74 11.12
N SER A 42 17.08 5.91 10.35
CA SER A 42 18.37 6.40 10.84
C SER A 42 18.44 7.93 10.98
N LEU A 43 17.45 8.65 10.43
CA LEU A 43 17.39 10.11 10.52
C LEU A 43 16.95 10.56 11.91
N PRO A 44 17.61 11.56 12.52
CA PRO A 44 17.05 12.27 13.66
C PRO A 44 15.77 13.00 13.25
N ASP A 45 14.96 13.39 14.23
CA ASP A 45 13.79 14.25 13.98
C ASP A 45 14.24 15.53 13.27
N CYS A 46 13.65 15.79 12.11
CA CYS A 46 14.03 16.88 11.23
C CYS A 46 12.81 17.76 10.95
N GLU A 47 12.99 19.06 11.19
CA GLU A 47 11.98 20.05 10.89
C GLU A 47 11.73 20.10 9.37
N GLY A 48 10.47 20.10 8.96
CA GLY A 48 10.07 20.14 7.55
C GLY A 48 10.04 18.79 6.82
N PHE A 49 10.37 17.67 7.48
CA PHE A 49 10.23 16.33 6.91
C PHE A 49 9.26 15.47 7.74
N ASP A 50 8.14 15.09 7.13
CA ASP A 50 7.19 14.16 7.76
C ASP A 50 7.66 12.71 7.56
N ARG A 51 8.43 12.21 8.54
CA ARG A 51 8.93 10.83 8.55
C ARG A 51 7.81 9.81 8.41
N ARG A 52 6.73 9.97 9.16
CA ARG A 52 5.63 8.99 9.21
C ARG A 52 4.92 8.90 7.87
N ARG A 53 4.70 10.04 7.21
CA ARG A 53 4.16 10.09 5.84
C ARG A 53 5.04 9.33 4.85
N PHE A 54 6.35 9.57 4.89
CA PHE A 54 7.29 8.90 3.99
C PHE A 54 7.35 7.40 4.22
N GLU A 55 7.44 6.97 5.48
CA GLU A 55 7.40 5.55 5.85
C GLU A 55 6.11 4.88 5.39
N ALA A 56 4.96 5.53 5.57
CA ALA A 56 3.67 5.01 5.12
C ALA A 56 3.64 4.80 3.60
N SER A 57 4.19 5.75 2.83
CA SER A 57 4.31 5.60 1.38
C SER A 57 5.22 4.44 0.98
N CYS A 58 6.36 4.26 1.66
CA CYS A 58 7.27 3.13 1.42
C CYS A 58 6.59 1.80 1.75
N TYR A 59 5.89 1.71 2.89
CA TYR A 59 5.19 0.51 3.31
C TYR A 59 4.05 0.14 2.37
N ALA A 60 3.34 1.13 1.82
CA ALA A 60 2.33 0.89 0.81
C ALA A 60 2.96 0.24 -0.45
N GLY A 61 4.05 0.79 -0.99
CA GLY A 61 4.73 0.22 -2.16
C GLY A 61 5.36 -1.15 -1.88
N LEU A 62 5.91 -1.33 -0.68
CA LEU A 62 6.43 -2.61 -0.21
C LEU A 62 5.33 -3.68 -0.17
N SER A 63 4.13 -3.34 0.33
CA SER A 63 3.00 -4.28 0.36
C SER A 63 2.62 -4.77 -1.04
N ALA A 64 2.57 -3.87 -2.03
CA ALA A 64 2.26 -4.24 -3.41
C ALA A 64 3.29 -5.21 -3.98
N SER A 65 4.58 -4.93 -3.74
CA SER A 65 5.68 -5.75 -4.23
C SER A 65 5.69 -7.14 -3.60
N LEU A 66 5.47 -7.21 -2.28
CA LEU A 66 5.36 -8.49 -1.56
C LEU A 66 4.14 -9.31 -2.01
N GLY A 67 3.00 -8.65 -2.23
CA GLY A 67 1.80 -9.30 -2.75
C GLY A 67 2.04 -9.94 -4.12
N ARG A 68 2.78 -9.25 -5.01
CA ARG A 68 3.16 -9.79 -6.33
C ARG A 68 4.12 -10.98 -6.26
N LEU A 69 4.91 -11.08 -5.19
CA LEU A 69 5.80 -12.21 -4.92
C LEU A 69 5.10 -13.39 -4.20
N GLY A 70 3.78 -13.30 -3.95
CA GLY A 70 3.05 -14.32 -3.17
C GLY A 70 3.34 -14.29 -1.67
N LYS A 71 4.07 -13.28 -1.19
CA LYS A 71 4.44 -13.09 0.22
C LYS A 71 3.30 -12.40 0.98
N HIS A 72 2.14 -13.07 1.04
CA HIS A 72 0.89 -12.46 1.47
C HIS A 72 0.90 -12.02 2.95
N LEU A 73 1.56 -12.78 3.83
CA LEU A 73 1.69 -12.40 5.24
C LEU A 73 2.55 -11.15 5.41
N GLU A 74 3.70 -11.07 4.74
CA GLU A 74 4.53 -9.87 4.79
C GLU A 74 3.86 -8.67 4.09
N SER A 75 3.13 -8.91 3.00
CA SER A 75 2.30 -7.90 2.32
C SER A 75 1.26 -7.32 3.27
N PHE A 76 0.53 -8.17 4.00
CA PHE A 76 -0.44 -7.76 5.01
C PHE A 76 0.22 -6.92 6.11
N ALA A 77 1.37 -7.37 6.63
CA ALA A 77 2.10 -6.63 7.66
C ALA A 77 2.56 -5.25 7.17
N ALA A 78 3.08 -5.16 5.94
CA ALA A 78 3.49 -3.89 5.33
C ALA A 78 2.28 -2.97 5.10
N ALA A 79 1.17 -3.49 4.57
CA ALA A 79 -0.05 -2.71 4.36
C ALA A 79 -0.55 -2.11 5.68
N ASN A 80 -0.63 -2.89 6.76
CA ASN A 80 -1.04 -2.38 8.07
C ASN A 80 -0.15 -1.25 8.58
N LYS A 81 1.18 -1.34 8.39
CA LYS A 81 2.09 -0.26 8.80
C LYS A 81 1.81 1.05 8.04
N ALA A 82 1.43 0.98 6.77
CA ALA A 82 1.01 2.16 6.02
C ALA A 82 -0.34 2.71 6.52
N LEU A 83 -1.30 1.83 6.80
CA LEU A 83 -2.65 2.21 7.22
C LEU A 83 -2.71 2.86 8.61
N VAL A 84 -1.80 2.51 9.52
CA VAL A 84 -1.63 3.21 10.82
C VAL A 84 -1.50 4.72 10.63
N PHE A 85 -0.85 5.17 9.55
CA PHE A 85 -0.73 6.58 9.22
C PHE A 85 -1.92 7.07 8.38
N TYR A 86 -2.22 6.39 7.28
CA TYR A 86 -3.18 6.90 6.31
C TYR A 86 -4.63 6.92 6.81
N ASP A 87 -5.03 6.00 7.68
CA ASP A 87 -6.38 5.99 8.23
C ASP A 87 -6.63 7.17 9.20
N VAL A 88 -5.57 7.74 9.78
CA VAL A 88 -5.65 8.89 10.70
C VAL A 88 -5.38 10.23 9.98
N CYS A 89 -4.40 10.23 9.08
CA CYS A 89 -3.86 11.46 8.49
C CYS A 89 -4.03 11.57 6.98
N GLY A 90 -4.50 10.53 6.30
CA GLY A 90 -4.53 10.47 4.83
C GLY A 90 -5.42 11.54 4.19
N GLU A 91 -6.39 12.09 4.91
CA GLU A 91 -7.20 13.24 4.46
C GLU A 91 -6.38 14.53 4.31
N LYS A 92 -5.33 14.69 5.12
CA LYS A 92 -4.46 15.87 5.09
C LYS A 92 -3.50 15.86 3.91
N TYR A 93 -3.35 14.71 3.24
CA TYR A 93 -2.39 14.50 2.16
C TYR A 93 -3.06 13.94 0.90
N PRO A 94 -3.88 14.73 0.17
CA PRO A 94 -4.58 14.27 -1.03
C PRO A 94 -3.65 13.65 -2.09
N ALA A 95 -2.42 14.16 -2.21
CA ALA A 95 -1.39 13.64 -3.12
C ALA A 95 -1.00 12.17 -2.83
N ASP A 96 -1.25 11.69 -1.61
CA ASP A 96 -0.92 10.32 -1.20
C ASP A 96 -2.11 9.36 -1.30
N THR A 97 -3.27 9.82 -1.77
CA THR A 97 -4.48 8.99 -1.81
C THR A 97 -4.25 7.67 -2.58
N GLY A 98 -3.47 7.69 -3.66
CA GLY A 98 -3.09 6.47 -4.39
C GLY A 98 -2.29 5.47 -3.54
N ARG A 99 -1.39 5.95 -2.66
CA ARG A 99 -0.64 5.08 -1.74
C ARG A 99 -1.53 4.50 -0.65
N TRP A 100 -2.45 5.30 -0.12
CA TRP A 100 -3.42 4.83 0.85
C TRP A 100 -4.31 3.72 0.27
N LEU A 101 -4.88 3.96 -0.91
CA LEU A 101 -5.70 2.98 -1.61
C LEU A 101 -4.96 1.69 -1.90
N MET A 102 -3.72 1.79 -2.40
CA MET A 102 -2.87 0.63 -2.62
C MET A 102 -2.69 -0.19 -1.33
N ALA A 103 -2.47 0.46 -0.17
CA ALA A 103 -2.37 -0.24 1.10
C ALA A 103 -3.70 -0.92 1.52
N GLN A 104 -4.84 -0.26 1.38
CA GLN A 104 -6.16 -0.85 1.69
C GLN A 104 -6.46 -2.07 0.81
N VAL A 105 -6.22 -1.95 -0.50
CA VAL A 105 -6.43 -3.06 -1.46
C VAL A 105 -5.51 -4.24 -1.15
N ASN A 106 -4.22 -3.99 -0.95
CA ASN A 106 -3.26 -5.06 -0.68
C ASN A 106 -3.52 -5.75 0.68
N GLN A 107 -4.02 -5.01 1.69
CA GLN A 107 -4.50 -5.60 2.94
C GLN A 107 -5.66 -6.56 2.67
N GLY A 108 -6.68 -6.10 1.95
CA GLY A 108 -7.86 -6.91 1.60
C GLY A 108 -7.53 -8.15 0.78
N THR A 109 -6.70 -8.00 -0.26
CA THR A 109 -6.24 -9.14 -1.07
C THR A 109 -5.42 -10.13 -0.25
N ALA A 110 -4.52 -9.66 0.62
CA ALA A 110 -3.75 -10.55 1.48
C ALA A 110 -4.64 -11.31 2.47
N LEU A 111 -5.62 -10.64 3.09
CA LEU A 111 -6.61 -11.27 3.96
C LEU A 111 -7.43 -12.34 3.22
N ALA A 112 -7.84 -12.05 1.98
CA ALA A 112 -8.58 -13.00 1.16
C ALA A 112 -7.76 -14.27 0.91
N THR A 113 -6.49 -14.12 0.51
CA THR A 113 -5.59 -15.26 0.28
C THR A 113 -5.29 -16.03 1.55
N LEU A 114 -5.24 -15.36 2.71
CA LEU A 114 -5.05 -16.00 4.03
C LEU A 114 -6.34 -16.65 4.57
N GLY A 115 -7.46 -16.59 3.83
CA GLY A 115 -8.74 -17.18 4.23
C GLY A 115 -9.56 -16.35 5.21
N CYS A 116 -9.12 -15.13 5.56
CA CYS A 116 -9.84 -14.20 6.43
C CYS A 116 -10.90 -13.41 5.65
N LEU A 117 -11.87 -14.13 5.06
CA LEU A 117 -12.81 -13.58 4.07
C LEU A 117 -13.68 -12.42 4.58
N PRO A 118 -14.25 -12.43 5.80
CA PRO A 118 -15.03 -11.29 6.30
C PRO A 118 -14.18 -10.02 6.43
N ALA A 119 -12.97 -10.13 7.00
CA ALA A 119 -12.05 -9.02 7.14
C ALA A 119 -11.55 -8.50 5.77
N ALA A 120 -11.38 -9.40 4.79
CA ALA A 120 -11.04 -9.03 3.42
C ALA A 120 -12.14 -8.18 2.77
N LEU A 121 -13.42 -8.56 2.94
CA LEU A 121 -14.56 -7.77 2.44
C LEU A 121 -14.63 -6.39 3.07
N GLU A 122 -14.37 -6.28 4.37
CA GLU A 122 -14.35 -5.00 5.07
C GLU A 122 -13.24 -4.08 4.54
N ALA A 123 -12.02 -4.60 4.38
CA ALA A 123 -10.89 -3.84 3.84
C ALA A 123 -11.12 -3.39 2.39
N LEU A 124 -11.62 -4.27 1.52
CA LEU A 124 -11.96 -3.94 0.14
C LEU A 124 -13.14 -2.96 0.05
N GLY A 125 -14.11 -3.06 0.97
CA GLY A 125 -15.21 -2.11 1.10
C GLY A 125 -14.71 -0.70 1.43
N ARG A 126 -13.82 -0.56 2.42
CA ARG A 126 -13.17 0.72 2.74
C ARG A 126 -12.41 1.29 1.55
N ALA A 127 -11.65 0.45 0.82
CA ALA A 127 -10.94 0.90 -0.37
C ALA A 127 -11.92 1.51 -1.39
N LYS A 128 -13.06 0.85 -1.63
CA LYS A 128 -14.10 1.34 -2.55
C LYS A 128 -14.71 2.66 -2.09
N GLU A 129 -15.01 2.82 -0.81
CA GLU A 129 -15.52 4.08 -0.25
C GLU A 129 -14.52 5.22 -0.46
N ILE A 130 -13.23 4.99 -0.24
CA ILE A 130 -12.17 5.98 -0.47
C ILE A 130 -12.12 6.37 -1.96
N PHE A 131 -12.22 5.41 -2.89
CA PHE A 131 -12.27 5.71 -4.34
C PHE A 131 -13.46 6.60 -4.70
N ILE A 132 -14.65 6.26 -4.21
CA ILE A 132 -15.90 6.96 -4.54
C ILE A 132 -15.93 8.37 -3.91
N ASN A 133 -15.60 8.47 -2.63
CA ASN A 133 -15.77 9.70 -1.88
C ASN A 133 -14.71 10.75 -2.20
N ARG A 134 -13.54 10.34 -2.74
CA ARG A 134 -12.42 11.27 -2.98
C ARG A 134 -12.35 11.81 -4.39
N GLY A 135 -13.34 11.52 -5.22
CA GLY A 135 -13.43 12.08 -6.57
C GLY A 135 -12.16 11.87 -7.38
N LEU A 136 -11.39 10.83 -7.07
CA LEU A 136 -10.33 10.37 -7.94
C LEU A 136 -11.01 10.04 -9.25
N ASP A 137 -10.49 10.55 -10.36
CA ASP A 137 -11.14 10.40 -11.66
C ASP A 137 -11.49 8.92 -11.85
N ILE A 138 -12.80 8.64 -11.85
CA ILE A 138 -13.32 7.28 -11.91
C ILE A 138 -12.85 6.64 -13.20
N ALA A 139 -12.65 7.42 -14.27
CA ALA A 139 -12.11 6.93 -15.53
C ALA A 139 -10.64 6.51 -15.40
N GLU A 140 -9.80 7.29 -14.72
CA GLU A 140 -8.39 6.94 -14.49
C GLU A 140 -8.22 5.79 -13.48
N ASN A 141 -9.15 5.66 -12.53
CA ASN A 141 -9.08 4.68 -11.45
C ASN A 141 -10.01 3.48 -11.66
N LYS A 142 -10.66 3.40 -12.83
CA LYS A 142 -11.63 2.36 -13.16
C LYS A 142 -11.05 0.96 -12.97
N GLN A 143 -9.80 0.76 -13.38
CA GLN A 143 -9.11 -0.51 -13.25
C GLN A 143 -8.99 -0.96 -11.78
N TRP A 144 -8.79 -0.02 -10.85
CA TRP A 144 -8.72 -0.34 -9.43
C TRP A 144 -10.10 -0.66 -8.86
N ILE A 145 -11.13 0.08 -9.25
CA ILE A 145 -12.52 -0.18 -8.83
C ILE A 145 -12.97 -1.56 -9.34
N ASP A 146 -12.74 -1.85 -10.63
CA ASP A 146 -13.07 -3.15 -11.24
C ASP A 146 -12.33 -4.30 -10.54
N MET A 147 -11.06 -4.10 -10.16
CA MET A 147 -10.29 -5.08 -9.40
C MET A 147 -10.86 -5.30 -7.99
N VAL A 148 -11.23 -4.23 -7.28
CA VAL A 148 -11.83 -4.32 -5.95
C VAL A 148 -13.18 -5.03 -6.01
N ASP A 149 -14.04 -4.66 -6.97
CA ASP A 149 -15.35 -5.29 -7.17
C ASP A 149 -15.21 -6.75 -7.59
N GLY A 150 -14.25 -7.08 -8.45
CA GLY A 150 -13.91 -8.45 -8.81
C GLY A 150 -13.47 -9.28 -7.60
N ASN A 151 -12.60 -8.73 -6.75
CA ASN A 151 -12.16 -9.40 -5.52
C ASN A 151 -13.33 -9.63 -4.54
N ILE A 152 -14.18 -8.62 -4.34
CA ILE A 152 -15.37 -8.73 -3.49
C ILE A 152 -16.32 -9.81 -4.02
N ALA A 153 -16.58 -9.82 -5.33
CA ALA A 153 -17.45 -10.81 -5.96
C ALA A 153 -16.89 -12.24 -5.84
N ALA A 154 -15.58 -12.41 -6.06
CA ALA A 154 -14.89 -13.69 -5.91
C ALA A 154 -14.98 -14.22 -4.47
N ILE A 155 -14.74 -13.36 -3.47
CA ILE A 155 -14.84 -13.71 -2.05
C ILE A 155 -16.28 -14.14 -1.70
N LYS A 156 -17.28 -13.34 -2.09
CA LYS A 156 -18.70 -13.68 -1.84
C LYS A 156 -19.10 -15.00 -2.50
N ALA A 157 -18.67 -15.25 -3.73
CA ALA A 157 -18.95 -16.49 -4.44
C ALA A 157 -18.27 -17.70 -3.77
N HIS A 158 -17.06 -17.54 -3.23
CA HIS A 158 -16.37 -18.58 -2.47
C HIS A 158 -17.12 -18.90 -1.16
N MET A 159 -17.53 -17.88 -0.40
CA MET A 159 -18.29 -18.06 0.84
C MET A 159 -19.63 -18.79 0.59
N ALA A 160 -20.38 -18.39 -0.44
CA ALA A 160 -21.66 -19.03 -0.79
C ALA A 160 -21.54 -20.50 -1.24
N LYS A 161 -20.35 -20.93 -1.68
CA LYS A 161 -20.08 -22.34 -2.03
C LYS A 161 -19.66 -23.19 -0.83
N GLY A 162 -19.04 -22.59 0.19
CA GLY A 162 -18.63 -23.28 1.42
C GLY A 162 -19.76 -23.49 2.43
N GLU A 163 -20.90 -22.83 2.24
CA GLU A 163 -22.11 -22.94 3.07
C GLU A 163 -23.13 -23.98 2.54
N ARG A 164 -22.78 -24.75 1.49
CA ARG A 164 -23.63 -25.80 0.90
C ARG A 164 -23.14 -27.21 1.22
#